data_AF-A0A968NTU7-F1
#
_entry.id   AF-A0A968NTU7-F1
#
_cell.length_a   1.000
_cell.length_b   1.000
_cell.length_c   1.000
_cell.angle_alpha   90.00
_cell.angle_beta   90.00
_cell.angle_gamma   90.00
#
_symmetry.space_group_name_H-M   'P 1'
#
loop_
_entity.id
_entity.type
_entity.pdbx_description
1 polymer ?
#
loop_
_entity_poly.entity_id
_entity_poly.type
_entity_poly.pdbx_seq_one_letter_code
_entity_poly.pdbx_strand_id
1 'polypeptide(L)'
;VKLPNQADSQAVNFSASVKQIVNAGSVGEPRHGRPNATYVIYDTESDRVTLREVEYDYQKTCKAIIEKGLPPIFAWRLAKGLEFAERADDPTHICER
;
A
#
# COMPACT_ATOMS: atom_id res chain seq x y z
N VAL A 1 57.29 25.86 -14.11
CA VAL A 1 56.27 25.84 -13.03
C VAL A 1 55.80 24.40 -12.86
N LYS A 2 56.24 23.70 -11.80
CA LYS A 2 55.76 22.35 -11.46
C LYS A 2 54.38 22.50 -10.81
N LEU A 3 53.36 21.89 -11.38
CA LEU A 3 52.05 21.70 -10.75
C LEU A 3 52.14 20.49 -9.82
N PRO A 4 51.81 20.59 -8.52
CA PRO A 4 51.78 19.44 -7.64
C PRO A 4 50.41 18.74 -7.64
N ASN A 5 50.50 17.44 -7.37
CA ASN A 5 49.51 16.50 -6.86
C ASN A 5 48.28 16.17 -7.70
N GLN A 6 48.41 15.03 -8.38
CA GLN A 6 47.32 14.06 -8.54
C GLN A 6 46.66 13.84 -7.18
N ALA A 7 45.38 14.18 -7.09
CA ALA A 7 44.54 13.82 -5.97
C ALA A 7 44.38 12.30 -5.96
N ASP A 8 44.89 11.65 -4.91
CA ASP A 8 44.59 10.26 -4.59
C ASP A 8 43.09 10.11 -4.42
N SER A 9 42.42 9.61 -5.47
CA SER A 9 41.03 9.16 -5.37
C SER A 9 41.02 7.84 -4.60
N GLN A 10 41.01 7.91 -3.26
CA GLN A 10 40.76 6.74 -2.44
C GLN A 10 39.35 6.22 -2.75
N ALA A 11 39.28 5.03 -3.34
CA ALA A 11 38.02 4.34 -3.56
C ALA A 11 37.40 4.01 -2.20
N VAL A 12 36.33 4.72 -1.85
CA VAL A 12 35.57 4.44 -0.63
C VAL A 12 34.62 3.29 -0.94
N ASN A 13 34.95 2.11 -0.44
CA ASN A 13 34.09 0.93 -0.55
C ASN A 13 33.07 0.94 0.60
N PHE A 14 31.79 0.90 0.25
CA PHE A 14 30.70 0.75 1.22
C PHE A 14 30.10 -0.66 1.11
N SER A 15 30.06 -1.36 2.24
CA SER A 15 29.27 -2.57 2.43
C SER A 15 28.09 -2.21 3.33
N ALA A 16 26.89 -2.22 2.78
CA ALA A 16 25.66 -2.01 3.55
C ALA A 16 24.78 -3.24 3.43
N SER A 17 24.25 -3.73 4.55
CA SER A 17 23.16 -4.69 4.52
C SER A 17 21.97 -4.08 3.78
N VAL A 18 21.36 -4.86 2.88
CA VAL A 18 20.23 -4.38 2.08
C VAL A 18 19.05 -4.14 3.02
N LYS A 19 18.69 -2.87 3.23
CA LYS A 19 17.47 -2.51 3.94
C LYS A 19 16.26 -2.85 3.06
N GLN A 20 15.25 -3.47 3.63
CA GLN A 20 14.02 -3.85 2.93
C GLN A 20 12.88 -2.88 3.27
N ILE A 21 12.09 -2.53 2.27
CA ILE A 21 10.82 -1.81 2.43
C ILE A 21 9.71 -2.79 2.06
N VAL A 22 8.77 -3.00 2.97
CA VAL A 22 7.66 -3.94 2.78
C VAL A 22 6.35 -3.17 2.85
N ASN A 23 5.50 -3.34 1.84
CA ASN A 23 4.12 -2.86 1.84
C ASN A 23 3.20 -4.04 2.19
N ALA A 24 2.45 -3.92 3.28
CA ALA A 24 1.52 -4.95 3.73
C ALA A 24 0.22 -5.03 2.91
N GLY A 25 -0.02 -4.02 2.07
CA GLY A 25 -1.28 -3.80 1.38
C GLY A 25 -2.32 -3.16 2.29
N SER A 26 -3.59 -3.47 2.07
CA SER A 26 -4.72 -2.91 2.82
C SER A 26 -5.67 -4.02 3.26
N VAL A 27 -6.14 -3.95 4.50
CA VAL A 27 -7.18 -4.84 5.03
C VAL A 27 -8.56 -4.36 4.61
N GLY A 28 -8.80 -3.04 4.62
CA GLY A 28 -10.14 -2.47 4.46
C GLY A 28 -10.49 -2.05 3.04
N GLU A 29 -9.53 -1.56 2.25
CA GLU A 29 -9.77 -1.13 0.86
C GLU A 29 -8.55 -1.53 0.00
N PRO A 30 -8.41 -2.81 -0.36
CA PRO A 30 -7.35 -3.28 -1.26
C PRO A 30 -7.49 -2.65 -2.65
N ARG A 31 -6.35 -2.30 -3.26
CA ARG A 31 -6.28 -1.63 -4.58
C ARG A 31 -5.49 -2.42 -5.62
N HIS A 32 -5.46 -3.74 -5.45
CA HIS A 32 -4.65 -4.66 -6.24
C HIS A 32 -5.48 -5.60 -7.13
N GLY A 33 -6.74 -5.22 -7.44
CA GLY A 33 -7.60 -5.89 -8.42
C GLY A 33 -8.54 -6.95 -7.88
N ARG A 34 -8.58 -7.16 -6.56
CA ARG A 34 -9.49 -8.10 -5.87
C ARG A 34 -9.86 -7.56 -4.49
N PRO A 35 -11.03 -7.93 -3.95
CA PRO A 35 -11.55 -7.35 -2.71
C PRO A 35 -10.90 -7.93 -1.44
N ASN A 36 -10.06 -8.96 -1.55
CA ASN A 36 -9.50 -9.69 -0.42
C ASN A 36 -8.57 -8.84 0.43
N ALA A 37 -8.67 -9.02 1.75
CA ALA A 37 -7.84 -8.30 2.69
C ALA A 37 -6.39 -8.81 2.61
N THR A 38 -5.43 -7.88 2.60
CA THR A 38 -4.00 -8.22 2.61
C THR A 38 -3.32 -7.69 3.86
N TYR A 39 -2.42 -8.49 4.41
CA TYR A 39 -1.55 -8.13 5.52
C TYR A 39 -0.22 -8.89 5.44
N VAL A 40 0.71 -8.55 6.33
CA VAL A 40 2.02 -9.20 6.44
C VAL A 40 2.19 -9.80 7.83
N ILE A 41 2.81 -10.98 7.88
CA ILE A 41 3.39 -11.56 9.09
C ILE A 41 4.90 -11.39 8.98
N TYR A 42 5.51 -10.68 9.93
CA TYR A 42 6.96 -10.55 10.05
C TYR A 42 7.44 -11.40 11.23
N ASP A 43 8.31 -12.36 10.93
CA ASP A 43 8.97 -13.23 11.89
C ASP A 43 10.31 -12.59 12.27
N THR A 44 10.41 -12.14 13.52
CA THR A 44 11.56 -11.41 14.05
C THR A 44 12.76 -12.30 14.38
N GLU A 45 12.58 -13.62 14.43
CA GLU A 45 13.68 -14.56 14.68
C GLU A 45 14.38 -14.95 13.37
N SER A 46 13.60 -15.14 12.31
CA SER A 46 14.11 -15.57 10.99
C SER A 46 14.23 -14.44 9.96
N ASP A 47 13.89 -13.20 10.33
CA ASP A 47 13.78 -12.05 9.41
C ASP A 47 12.87 -12.30 8.19
N ARG A 48 11.92 -13.22 8.33
CA ARG A 48 11.05 -13.65 7.23
C ARG A 48 9.76 -12.83 7.19
N VAL A 49 9.43 -12.34 6.00
CA VAL A 49 8.20 -11.61 5.71
C VAL A 49 7.26 -12.51 4.90
N THR A 50 6.03 -12.70 5.36
CA THR A 50 5.00 -13.47 4.65
C THR A 50 3.81 -12.58 4.33
N LEU A 51 3.55 -12.33 3.03
CA LEU A 51 2.32 -11.68 2.59
C LEU A 51 1.17 -12.68 2.66
N ARG A 52 0.05 -12.26 3.26
CA ARG A 52 -1.17 -13.05 3.38
C ARG A 52 -2.32 -12.31 2.74
N GLU A 53 -3.14 -13.08 2.03
CA GLU A 53 -4.40 -12.64 1.47
C GLU A 53 -5.51 -13.52 2.04
N VAL A 54 -6.59 -12.89 2.46
CA VAL A 54 -7.71 -13.56 3.13
C VAL A 54 -9.03 -13.07 2.55
N GLU A 55 -9.86 -14.02 2.13
CA GLU A 55 -11.23 -13.77 1.71
C GLU A 55 -12.10 -13.37 2.91
N TYR A 56 -13.01 -12.44 2.68
CA TYR A 56 -14.05 -12.08 3.64
C TYR A 56 -15.32 -11.72 2.87
N ASP A 57 -16.44 -11.64 3.60
CA ASP A 57 -17.72 -11.21 3.03
C ASP A 57 -17.73 -9.69 2.80
N TYR A 58 -17.05 -9.27 1.73
CA TYR A 58 -17.00 -7.88 1.31
C TYR A 58 -18.37 -7.37 0.86
N GLN A 59 -19.27 -8.26 0.43
CA GLN A 59 -20.62 -7.90 0.01
C GLN A 59 -21.43 -7.35 1.17
N LYS A 60 -21.26 -7.92 2.38
CA LYS A 60 -21.85 -7.38 3.61
C LYS A 60 -21.37 -5.96 3.90
N THR A 61 -20.07 -5.69 3.72
CA THR A 61 -19.51 -4.33 3.88
C THR A 61 -20.06 -3.38 2.82
N CYS A 62 -20.08 -3.79 1.55
CA CYS A 62 -20.67 -3.00 0.47
C CYS A 62 -22.13 -2.65 0.76
N LYS A 63 -22.93 -3.61 1.23
CA LYS A 63 -24.32 -3.40 1.61
C LYS A 63 -24.44 -2.37 2.74
N ALA A 64 -23.62 -2.50 3.78
CA ALA A 64 -23.61 -1.56 4.90
C ALA A 64 -23.25 -0.14 4.46
N ILE A 65 -22.30 0.03 3.52
CA ILE A 65 -21.95 1.34 2.95
C ILE A 65 -23.20 2.00 2.34
N ILE A 66 -23.95 1.27 1.51
CA ILE A 66 -25.16 1.79 0.86
C ILE A 66 -26.28 2.06 1.87
N GLU A 67 -26.52 1.14 2.81
CA GLU A 67 -27.56 1.28 3.85
C GLU A 67 -27.30 2.47 4.78
N LYS A 68 -26.04 2.88 4.94
CA LYS A 68 -25.64 4.06 5.71
C LYS A 68 -25.66 5.37 4.93
N GLY A 69 -26.04 5.34 3.65
CA GLY A 69 -26.10 6.52 2.80
C GLY A 69 -24.74 7.06 2.38
N LEU A 70 -23.67 6.26 2.51
CA LEU A 70 -22.35 6.65 2.03
C LEU A 70 -22.30 6.59 0.49
N PRO A 71 -21.38 7.35 -0.15
CA PRO A 71 -21.17 7.31 -1.58
C PRO A 71 -21.09 5.88 -2.15
N PRO A 72 -21.94 5.52 -3.12
CA PRO A 72 -21.92 4.19 -3.72
C PRO A 72 -20.57 3.79 -4.34
N ILE A 73 -19.75 4.79 -4.70
CA ILE A 73 -18.39 4.58 -5.21
C ILE A 73 -17.49 3.84 -4.21
N PHE A 74 -17.69 3.98 -2.89
CA PHE A 74 -16.90 3.26 -1.90
C PHE A 74 -17.17 1.75 -1.94
N ALA A 75 -18.44 1.36 -2.05
CA ALA A 75 -18.81 -0.04 -2.24
C ALA A 75 -18.29 -0.58 -3.59
N TRP A 76 -18.35 0.22 -4.64
CA TRP A 76 -17.82 -0.16 -5.95
C TRP A 76 -16.31 -0.40 -5.91
N ARG A 77 -15.53 0.52 -5.32
CA ARG A 77 -14.07 0.41 -5.19
C ARG A 77 -13.67 -0.83 -4.41
N LEU A 78 -14.34 -1.05 -3.28
CA LEU A 78 -14.12 -2.24 -2.45
C LEU A 78 -14.37 -3.52 -3.24
N ALA A 79 -15.52 -3.60 -3.93
CA ALA A 79 -15.90 -4.80 -4.68
C ALA A 79 -14.97 -5.09 -5.88
N LYS A 80 -14.38 -4.05 -6.49
CA LYS A 80 -13.43 -4.21 -7.59
C LYS A 80 -11.99 -4.36 -7.13
N GLY A 81 -11.68 -3.96 -5.91
CA GLY A 81 -10.31 -3.83 -5.43
C GLY A 81 -9.49 -2.85 -6.26
N LEU A 82 -10.11 -1.79 -6.77
CA LEU A 82 -9.50 -0.84 -7.71
C LEU A 82 -9.83 0.59 -7.32
N GLU A 83 -8.93 1.50 -7.67
CA GLU A 83 -9.20 2.93 -7.67
C GLU A 83 -9.93 3.33 -8.95
N PHE A 84 -11.03 4.06 -8.82
CA PHE A 84 -11.71 4.67 -9.95
C PHE A 84 -11.56 6.18 -9.86
N ALA A 85 -10.66 6.74 -10.66
CA ALA A 85 -10.38 8.18 -10.66
C ALA A 85 -11.45 8.99 -11.42
N GLU A 86 -12.16 8.40 -12.38
CA GLU A 86 -12.96 9.14 -13.38
C GLU A 86 -14.47 9.32 -13.05
N ARG A 87 -14.99 8.75 -11.96
CA ARG A 87 -16.38 8.91 -11.46
C ARG A 87 -16.44 9.34 -10.00
N ALA A 88 -15.35 9.86 -9.46
CA ALA A 88 -15.45 10.62 -8.22
C ALA A 88 -16.10 11.98 -8.57
N ASP A 89 -17.40 11.95 -8.89
CA ASP A 89 -18.16 13.14 -9.33
C ASP A 89 -18.22 14.21 -8.23
N ASP A 90 -17.78 13.87 -7.00
CA ASP A 90 -17.50 14.83 -5.97
C ASP A 90 -16.45 14.30 -4.96
N PRO A 91 -15.18 14.76 -4.99
CA PRO A 91 -14.18 14.45 -3.96
C PRO A 91 -14.48 15.13 -2.61
N THR A 92 -15.53 15.95 -2.55
CA THR A 92 -15.90 16.81 -1.41
C THR A 92 -16.93 16.17 -0.49
N HIS A 93 -17.01 14.83 -0.42
CA HIS A 93 -17.62 14.16 0.74
C HIS A 93 -16.77 14.42 1.99
N ILE A 94 -16.89 15.65 2.50
CA ILE A 94 -16.35 16.08 3.77
C ILE A 94 -17.04 15.20 4.81
N CYS A 95 -16.22 14.43 5.53
CA CYS A 95 -16.68 13.75 6.72
C CYS A 95 -16.97 14.83 7.77
N GLU A 96 -18.20 15.33 7.81
CA GLU A 96 -18.68 16.15 8.91
C GLU A 96 -18.77 15.24 10.15
N ARG A 97 -18.05 15.63 11.21
CA ARG A 97 -17.95 14.87 12.47
C ARG A 97 -19.23 14.92 13.29
#